data_AF-A0A1C6MW37-F1
#
_entry.id   AF-A0A1C6MW37-F1
#
_cell.length_a   1.000
_cell.length_b   1.000
_cell.length_c   1.000
_cell.angle_alpha   90.00
_cell.angle_beta   90.00
_cell.angle_gamma   90.00
#
_symmetry.space_group_name_H-M   'P 1'
#
loop_
_entity.id
_entity.type
_entity.pdbx_description
1 polymer ?
#
loop_
_entity_poly.entity_id
_entity_poly.type
_entity_poly.pdbx_seq_one_letter_code
_entity_poly.pdbx_strand_id
1 'polypeptide(L)'
;MQELHDAPLAPLTTFRLGGPATRLVTATTDDEVIAAVRAADDAGTPLLIIGGGSNLVIGDKGFDGTALRIATRGFALDGTTLTLAAGENWSDAVARTVEAGLAGVECLAGIPGSAGATPIQNVGAYGQEVSATITEVLAYDRRLGETVTIPNEECGFSYRHSRFKEHPDRFVVLRVRFALEDAGGLSAPLKYPETARALGVEAGDRVPAAVARETVLALRAGKGMVLDPEDHDTWSAGSFFTNPILTEGEYAVFVRRVQDRLGPDVAPPAFPAGDGLLKTSAAWLIDRAGFTKGYGSGPARISTKHTLALTNRGAATTEDLLALAREVRDGVHAAFGVTLVNEPVTVGVSL
;
A
#
# COMPACT_ATOMS: atom_id res chain seq x y z
N MET A 1 -8.03 22.33 14.41
CA MET A 1 -8.72 21.06 14.09
C MET A 1 -10.04 21.39 13.40
N GLN A 2 -10.25 20.91 12.17
CA GLN A 2 -11.52 21.09 11.43
C GLN A 2 -12.44 19.90 11.69
N GLU A 3 -13.74 20.14 11.82
CA GLU A 3 -14.76 19.10 12.01
C GLU A 3 -15.93 19.30 11.05
N LEU A 4 -16.41 18.20 10.45
CA LEU A 4 -17.58 18.13 9.57
C LEU A 4 -18.46 16.95 10.00
N HIS A 5 -19.77 17.04 9.73
CA HIS A 5 -20.74 15.96 9.96
C HIS A 5 -21.29 15.45 8.64
N ASP A 6 -21.60 14.15 8.58
CA ASP A 6 -22.13 13.47 7.40
C ASP A 6 -21.32 13.73 6.12
N ALA A 7 -20.01 13.93 6.28
CA ALA A 7 -19.11 14.32 5.20
C ALA A 7 -18.73 13.07 4.36
N PRO A 8 -18.86 13.11 3.02
CA PRO A 8 -18.49 11.99 2.16
C PRO A 8 -17.00 11.68 2.28
N LEU A 9 -16.66 10.39 2.41
CA LEU A 9 -15.27 9.94 2.48
C LEU A 9 -14.68 9.64 1.10
N ALA A 10 -15.50 9.50 0.05
CA ALA A 10 -15.03 9.29 -1.31
C ALA A 10 -13.92 10.26 -1.76
N PRO A 11 -14.00 11.59 -1.54
CA PRO A 11 -12.93 12.52 -1.92
C PRO A 11 -11.60 12.31 -1.19
N LEU A 12 -11.59 11.52 -0.11
CA LEU A 12 -10.40 11.21 0.69
C LEU A 12 -9.76 9.87 0.30
N THR A 13 -10.32 9.13 -0.67
CA THR A 13 -9.76 7.86 -1.15
C THR A 13 -9.28 7.97 -2.59
N THR A 14 -8.25 7.22 -2.95
CA THR A 14 -7.77 7.17 -4.36
C THR A 14 -8.76 6.48 -5.29
N PHE A 15 -9.57 5.57 -4.75
CA PHE A 15 -10.69 4.96 -5.47
C PHE A 15 -11.80 5.97 -5.83
N ARG A 16 -11.90 7.08 -5.08
CA ARG A 16 -13.06 7.99 -5.12
C ARG A 16 -14.37 7.30 -4.78
N LEU A 17 -14.30 6.34 -3.84
CA LEU A 17 -15.41 5.54 -3.35
C LEU A 17 -15.53 5.68 -1.82
N GLY A 18 -16.76 5.55 -1.31
CA GLY A 18 -17.07 5.61 0.12
C GLY A 18 -18.17 6.60 0.47
N GLY A 19 -19.08 6.16 1.34
CA GLY A 19 -20.15 6.98 1.90
C GLY A 19 -19.68 7.98 2.97
N PRO A 20 -20.62 8.61 3.69
CA PRO A 20 -20.30 9.62 4.70
C PRO A 20 -19.74 9.05 6.00
N ALA A 21 -18.93 9.83 6.71
CA ALA A 21 -18.68 9.58 8.14
C ALA A 21 -19.67 10.38 8.99
N THR A 22 -20.16 9.81 10.09
CA THR A 22 -20.96 10.54 11.09
C THR A 22 -20.23 11.80 11.55
N ARG A 23 -18.92 11.69 11.75
CA ARG A 23 -18.03 12.81 12.07
C ARG A 23 -16.71 12.67 11.31
N LEU A 24 -16.27 13.71 10.62
CA LEU A 24 -14.96 13.81 9.99
C LEU A 24 -14.14 14.90 10.68
N VAL A 25 -13.03 14.50 11.29
CA VAL A 25 -12.07 15.39 11.94
C VAL A 25 -10.79 15.45 11.11
N THR A 26 -10.28 16.65 10.83
CA THR A 26 -8.96 16.84 10.22
C THR A 26 -8.01 17.44 11.24
N ALA A 27 -6.96 16.68 11.57
CA ALA A 27 -5.91 17.06 12.51
C ALA A 27 -4.63 17.46 11.76
N THR A 28 -4.03 18.57 12.16
CA THR A 28 -2.85 19.19 11.53
C THR A 28 -1.62 19.24 12.44
N THR A 29 -1.78 18.86 13.70
CA THR A 29 -0.67 18.67 14.66
C THR A 29 -0.78 17.31 15.35
N ASP A 30 0.34 16.83 15.92
CA ASP A 30 0.36 15.57 16.68
C ASP A 30 -0.58 15.64 17.89
N ASP A 31 -0.66 16.80 18.56
CA ASP A 31 -1.58 17.04 19.68
C ASP A 31 -3.06 16.94 19.26
N GLU A 32 -3.41 17.48 18.08
CA GLU A 32 -4.77 17.36 17.54
C GLU A 32 -5.12 15.91 17.19
N VAL A 33 -4.16 15.14 16.67
CA VAL A 33 -4.34 13.70 16.42
C VAL A 33 -4.64 12.98 17.73
N ILE A 34 -3.80 13.18 18.75
CA ILE A 34 -3.96 12.54 20.06
C ILE A 34 -5.29 12.94 20.71
N ALA A 35 -5.64 14.23 20.67
CA ALA A 35 -6.89 14.73 21.24
C ALA A 35 -8.11 14.12 20.55
N ALA A 36 -8.11 13.99 19.22
CA ALA A 36 -9.20 13.38 18.47
C ALA A 36 -9.35 11.88 18.76
N VAL A 37 -8.23 11.16 18.87
CA VAL A 37 -8.20 9.73 19.23
C VAL A 37 -8.76 9.53 20.65
N ARG A 38 -8.27 10.30 21.63
CA ARG A 38 -8.76 10.24 23.02
C ARG A 38 -10.25 10.55 23.10
N ALA A 39 -10.73 11.58 22.41
CA ALA A 39 -12.14 11.92 22.41
C ALA A 39 -13.02 10.80 21.84
N ALA A 40 -12.56 10.08 20.81
CA ALA A 40 -13.28 8.92 20.28
C ALA A 40 -13.26 7.74 21.28
N ASP A 41 -12.10 7.46 21.89
CA ASP A 41 -11.91 6.39 22.87
C ASP A 41 -12.76 6.61 24.13
N ASP A 42 -12.73 7.81 24.70
CA ASP A 42 -13.50 8.20 25.89
C ASP A 42 -15.02 8.12 25.65
N ALA A 43 -15.45 8.42 24.42
CA ALA A 43 -16.86 8.35 24.02
C ALA A 43 -17.29 6.94 23.59
N GLY A 44 -16.37 5.97 23.46
CA GLY A 44 -16.64 4.66 22.88
C GLY A 44 -17.10 4.70 21.42
N THR A 45 -16.75 5.77 20.69
CA THR A 45 -17.12 5.94 19.28
C THR A 45 -16.13 5.20 18.39
N PRO A 46 -16.57 4.39 17.41
CA PRO A 46 -15.67 3.80 16.42
C PRO A 46 -14.79 4.86 15.74
N LEU A 47 -13.51 4.57 15.58
CA LEU A 47 -12.53 5.49 15.01
C LEU A 47 -11.91 4.90 13.75
N LEU A 48 -11.99 5.62 12.63
CA LEU A 48 -11.30 5.32 11.39
C LEU A 48 -10.17 6.32 11.18
N ILE A 49 -8.93 5.86 11.08
CA ILE A 49 -7.78 6.72 10.80
C ILE A 49 -7.50 6.73 9.29
N ILE A 50 -7.44 7.92 8.71
CA ILE A 50 -7.20 8.14 7.28
C ILE A 50 -5.91 8.94 7.10
N GLY A 51 -4.91 8.32 6.47
CA GLY A 51 -3.74 9.01 5.94
C GLY A 51 -4.05 9.64 4.58
N GLY A 52 -3.36 9.19 3.53
CA GLY A 52 -3.67 9.59 2.15
C GLY A 52 -4.79 8.79 1.47
N GLY A 53 -5.46 7.87 2.18
CA GLY A 53 -6.59 7.07 1.67
C GLY A 53 -6.31 6.22 0.44
N SER A 54 -5.05 5.86 0.20
CA SER A 54 -4.61 5.10 -0.97
C SER A 54 -4.73 3.58 -0.82
N ASN A 55 -5.15 3.09 0.34
CA ASN A 55 -5.31 1.67 0.64
C ASN A 55 -6.62 1.38 1.40
N LEU A 56 -7.67 2.17 1.15
CA LEU A 56 -8.98 2.04 1.80
C LEU A 56 -10.07 1.68 0.78
N VAL A 57 -10.95 0.75 1.17
CA VAL A 57 -12.21 0.45 0.49
C VAL A 57 -13.33 0.69 1.48
N ILE A 58 -14.00 1.83 1.35
CA ILE A 58 -15.03 2.29 2.29
C ILE A 58 -16.40 1.98 1.70
N GLY A 59 -17.29 1.33 2.46
CA GLY A 59 -18.64 1.01 2.02
C GLY A 59 -19.46 2.23 1.59
N ASP A 60 -20.42 2.02 0.70
CA ASP A 60 -21.31 3.09 0.21
C ASP A 60 -22.19 3.70 1.32
N LYS A 61 -22.45 2.93 2.40
CA LYS A 61 -23.11 3.42 3.62
C LYS A 61 -22.21 4.31 4.48
N GLY A 62 -20.91 4.33 4.21
CA GLY A 62 -19.93 5.13 4.93
C GLY A 62 -19.44 4.49 6.22
N PHE A 63 -19.13 5.32 7.21
CA PHE A 63 -18.57 4.90 8.49
C PHE A 63 -19.36 5.51 9.65
N ASP A 64 -20.01 4.66 10.44
CA ASP A 64 -20.76 5.06 11.62
C ASP A 64 -19.81 5.29 12.81
N GLY A 65 -19.17 6.46 12.82
CA GLY A 65 -18.18 6.82 13.80
C GLY A 65 -17.42 8.09 13.45
N THR A 66 -16.27 8.27 14.09
CA THR A 66 -15.34 9.38 13.78
C THR A 66 -14.30 8.92 12.76
N ALA A 67 -14.29 9.52 11.59
CA ALA A 67 -13.16 9.46 10.67
C ALA A 67 -12.17 10.57 11.03
N LEU A 68 -10.93 10.21 11.34
CA LEU A 68 -9.83 11.13 11.62
C LEU A 68 -8.86 11.15 10.44
N ARG A 69 -8.84 12.26 9.70
CA ARG A 69 -7.82 12.55 8.68
C ARG A 69 -6.57 13.12 9.35
N ILE A 70 -5.45 12.42 9.21
CA ILE A 70 -4.13 12.90 9.63
C ILE A 70 -3.56 13.76 8.50
N ALA A 71 -3.52 15.07 8.71
CA ALA A 71 -2.98 16.08 7.81
C ALA A 71 -1.81 16.85 8.43
N THR A 72 -1.08 16.21 9.35
CA THR A 72 0.15 16.76 9.95
C THR A 72 1.21 16.97 8.87
N ARG A 73 2.01 18.02 9.02
CA ARG A 73 3.15 18.33 8.12
C ARG A 73 4.42 18.44 8.93
N GLY A 74 5.53 18.08 8.31
CA GLY A 74 6.85 18.09 8.93
C GLY A 74 7.80 17.21 8.14
N PHE A 75 8.77 17.83 7.50
CA PHE A 75 9.90 17.17 6.85
C PHE A 75 11.16 17.77 7.44
N ALA A 76 11.96 16.96 8.12
CA ALA A 76 13.26 17.35 8.64
C ALA A 76 14.30 16.36 8.12
N LEU A 77 15.31 16.87 7.43
CA LEU A 77 16.45 16.10 6.95
C LEU A 77 17.72 16.69 7.56
N ASP A 78 18.38 15.92 8.42
CA ASP A 78 19.64 16.26 9.09
C ASP A 78 20.71 15.24 8.72
N GLY A 79 21.62 15.63 7.84
CA GLY A 79 22.52 14.71 7.15
C GLY A 79 21.72 13.62 6.43
N THR A 80 21.90 12.37 6.85
CA THR A 80 21.17 11.21 6.31
C THR A 80 19.95 10.80 7.14
N THR A 81 19.64 11.52 8.21
CA THR A 81 18.48 11.23 9.07
C THR A 81 17.26 12.00 8.59
N LEU A 82 16.26 11.28 8.12
CA LEU A 82 14.97 11.85 7.70
C LEU A 82 13.93 11.62 8.80
N THR A 83 13.22 12.67 9.21
CA THR A 83 12.03 12.56 10.07
C THR A 83 10.83 13.16 9.35
N LEU A 84 9.76 12.38 9.23
CA LEU A 84 8.50 12.78 8.59
C LEU A 84 7.35 12.78 9.60
N ALA A 85 6.50 13.80 9.56
CA ALA A 85 5.19 13.77 10.19
C ALA A 85 4.27 12.78 9.46
N ALA A 86 3.35 12.14 10.19
CA ALA A 86 2.52 11.07 9.65
C ALA A 86 1.64 11.47 8.46
N GLY A 87 1.23 12.73 8.38
CA GLY A 87 0.44 13.28 7.28
C GLY A 87 1.26 13.76 6.07
N GLU A 88 2.59 13.74 6.11
CA GLU A 88 3.42 14.15 4.96
C GLU A 88 3.13 13.27 3.75
N ASN A 89 3.11 13.89 2.56
CA ASN A 89 2.94 13.14 1.32
C ASN A 89 4.18 12.29 1.07
N TRP A 90 4.00 10.98 0.97
CA TRP A 90 5.11 10.04 0.83
C TRP A 90 5.89 10.22 -0.48
N SER A 91 5.19 10.42 -1.60
CA SER A 91 5.83 10.58 -2.91
C SER A 91 6.65 11.86 -2.98
N ASP A 92 6.18 12.95 -2.37
CA ASP A 92 6.90 14.22 -2.29
C ASP A 92 8.13 14.09 -1.37
N ALA A 93 8.00 13.36 -0.26
CA ALA A 93 9.13 13.09 0.63
C ALA A 93 10.25 12.32 -0.08
N VAL A 94 9.91 11.26 -0.84
CA VAL A 94 10.89 10.50 -1.65
C VAL A 94 11.55 11.38 -2.72
N ALA A 95 10.81 12.29 -3.35
CA ALA A 95 11.39 13.22 -4.30
C ALA A 95 12.48 14.09 -3.66
N ARG A 96 12.17 14.67 -2.49
CA ARG A 96 13.08 15.55 -1.75
C ARG A 96 14.32 14.84 -1.21
N THR A 97 14.24 13.56 -0.86
CA THR A 97 15.43 12.79 -0.46
C THR A 97 16.37 12.53 -1.64
N VAL A 98 15.80 12.24 -2.81
CA VAL A 98 16.58 12.03 -4.04
C VAL A 98 17.19 13.33 -4.53
N GLU A 99 16.48 14.45 -4.44
CA GLU A 99 17.01 15.80 -4.72
C GLU A 99 18.18 16.16 -3.79
N ALA A 100 18.15 15.70 -2.54
CA ALA A 100 19.26 15.83 -1.59
C ALA A 100 20.42 14.86 -1.86
N GLY A 101 20.35 14.02 -2.89
CA GLY A 101 21.41 13.06 -3.26
C GLY A 101 21.47 11.81 -2.40
N LEU A 102 20.42 11.52 -1.63
CA LEU A 102 20.37 10.40 -0.69
C LEU A 102 19.68 9.17 -1.27
N ALA A 103 20.22 7.99 -0.92
CA ALA A 103 19.72 6.68 -1.29
C ALA A 103 18.94 5.99 -0.16
N GLY A 104 18.13 5.01 -0.54
CA GLY A 104 17.44 4.08 0.35
C GLY A 104 15.94 3.99 0.12
N VAL A 105 15.34 4.98 -0.57
CA VAL A 105 13.88 5.07 -0.80
C VAL A 105 13.52 5.44 -2.24
N GLU A 106 14.50 5.63 -3.13
CA GLU A 106 14.29 6.07 -4.51
C GLU A 106 13.44 5.09 -5.34
N CYS A 107 13.47 3.79 -5.02
CA CYS A 107 12.62 2.79 -5.69
C CYS A 107 11.20 2.73 -5.10
N LEU A 108 10.90 3.52 -4.08
CA LEU A 108 9.57 3.70 -3.49
C LEU A 108 8.83 4.91 -4.09
N ALA A 109 9.41 5.53 -5.11
CA ALA A 109 8.85 6.70 -5.78
C ALA A 109 7.47 6.43 -6.40
N GLY A 110 6.59 7.43 -6.34
CA GLY A 110 5.23 7.35 -6.92
C GLY A 110 4.28 6.43 -6.16
N ILE A 111 4.64 5.93 -4.98
CA ILE A 111 3.68 5.28 -4.08
C ILE A 111 2.79 6.37 -3.46
N PRO A 112 1.45 6.29 -3.62
CA PRO A 112 0.55 7.27 -3.03
C PRO A 112 0.35 7.01 -1.54
N GLY A 113 -0.07 8.05 -0.82
CA GLY A 113 -0.40 7.95 0.60
C GLY A 113 0.45 8.89 1.44
N SER A 114 0.36 8.70 2.76
CA SER A 114 1.10 9.51 3.71
C SER A 114 2.24 8.71 4.36
N ALA A 115 3.27 9.41 4.82
CA ALA A 115 4.45 8.82 5.46
C ALA A 115 4.08 7.93 6.64
N GLY A 116 3.12 8.33 7.48
CA GLY A 116 2.68 7.56 8.64
C GLY A 116 1.96 6.25 8.30
N ALA A 117 1.45 6.11 7.07
CA ALA A 117 0.86 4.86 6.60
C ALA A 117 1.91 3.84 6.12
N THR A 118 3.13 4.30 5.81
CA THR A 118 4.20 3.42 5.29
C THR A 118 4.62 2.29 6.23
N PRO A 119 4.79 2.50 7.56
CA PRO A 119 5.12 1.39 8.46
C PRO A 119 3.96 0.40 8.64
N ILE A 120 2.70 0.82 8.47
CA ILE A 120 1.54 -0.04 8.76
C ILE A 120 1.62 -1.37 8.01
N GLN A 121 1.97 -1.33 6.73
CA GLN A 121 2.06 -2.52 5.90
C GLN A 121 3.45 -2.73 5.31
N ASN A 122 4.50 -2.20 5.95
CA ASN A 122 5.87 -2.25 5.44
C ASN A 122 5.91 -1.96 3.92
N VAL A 123 5.49 -0.75 3.55
CA VAL A 123 5.35 -0.34 2.15
C VAL A 123 6.62 -0.65 1.37
N GLY A 124 6.47 -1.31 0.23
CA GLY A 124 7.59 -1.75 -0.58
C GLY A 124 7.25 -1.91 -2.04
N ALA A 125 8.19 -1.55 -2.91
CA ALA A 125 8.11 -1.69 -4.34
C ALA A 125 9.52 -1.80 -4.94
N TYR A 126 9.64 -2.46 -6.09
CA TYR A 126 10.89 -2.52 -6.86
C TYR A 126 12.11 -2.92 -6.02
N GLY A 127 11.93 -3.88 -5.10
CA GLY A 127 13.02 -4.45 -4.30
C GLY A 127 13.45 -3.61 -3.10
N GLN A 128 12.80 -2.48 -2.82
CA GLN A 128 12.95 -1.72 -1.59
C GLN A 128 11.69 -1.85 -0.74
N GLU A 129 11.88 -1.77 0.58
CA GLU A 129 10.83 -1.72 1.58
C GLU A 129 11.24 -0.67 2.63
N VAL A 130 10.27 0.03 3.21
CA VAL A 130 10.57 1.07 4.21
C VAL A 130 11.25 0.51 5.46
N SER A 131 11.02 -0.76 5.80
CA SER A 131 11.69 -1.43 6.93
C SER A 131 13.22 -1.43 6.81
N ALA A 132 13.77 -1.33 5.60
CA ALA A 132 15.22 -1.29 5.37
C ALA A 132 15.86 0.05 5.77
N THR A 133 15.06 1.11 5.92
CA THR A 133 15.54 2.47 6.23
C THR A 133 14.91 3.07 7.48
N ILE A 134 13.70 2.65 7.89
CA ILE A 134 13.09 3.10 9.14
C ILE A 134 14.00 2.76 10.31
N THR A 135 14.28 3.72 11.18
CA THR A 135 15.00 3.48 12.44
C THR A 135 14.06 3.38 13.62
N GLU A 136 13.02 4.22 13.65
CA GLU A 136 12.01 4.23 14.70
C GLU A 136 10.69 4.85 14.22
N VAL A 137 9.61 4.47 14.89
CA VAL A 137 8.27 5.01 14.70
C VAL A 137 7.80 5.64 16.01
N LEU A 138 7.49 6.94 15.98
CA LEU A 138 6.81 7.62 17.07
C LEU A 138 5.31 7.40 16.89
N ALA A 139 4.66 6.78 17.87
CA ALA A 139 3.25 6.48 17.85
C ALA A 139 2.56 6.90 19.16
N TYR A 140 1.28 7.21 19.10
CA TYR A 140 0.42 7.25 20.27
C TYR A 140 -0.07 5.83 20.57
N ASP A 141 0.24 5.30 21.76
CA ASP A 141 -0.27 4.02 22.23
C ASP A 141 -1.59 4.25 22.98
N ARG A 142 -2.71 3.90 22.33
CA ARG A 142 -4.06 4.07 22.89
C ARG A 142 -4.29 3.29 24.18
N ARG A 143 -3.54 2.20 24.43
CA ARG A 143 -3.66 1.41 25.65
C ARG A 143 -2.94 2.04 26.84
N LEU A 144 -1.78 2.66 26.57
CA LEU A 144 -0.99 3.34 27.61
C LEU A 144 -1.44 4.78 27.81
N GLY A 145 -2.09 5.37 26.81
CA GLY A 145 -2.51 6.77 26.83
C GLY A 145 -1.37 7.76 26.63
N GLU A 146 -0.23 7.32 26.08
CA GLU A 146 0.99 8.13 25.92
C GLU A 146 1.66 7.93 24.56
N THR A 147 2.59 8.82 24.22
CA THR A 147 3.43 8.69 23.03
C THR A 147 4.62 7.78 23.32
N VAL A 148 4.83 6.78 22.47
CA VAL A 148 5.92 5.81 22.55
C VAL A 148 6.78 5.88 21.29
N THR A 149 8.09 5.66 21.45
CA THR A 149 9.01 5.45 20.33
C THR A 149 9.29 3.96 20.21
N ILE A 150 8.94 3.37 19.06
CA ILE A 150 9.10 1.95 18.78
C ILE A 150 10.28 1.80 17.82
N PRO A 151 11.39 1.16 18.22
CA PRO A 151 12.54 0.97 17.33
C PRO A 151 12.21 -0.04 16.22
N ASN A 152 12.99 -0.04 15.13
CA ASN A 152 12.75 -0.86 13.94
C ASN A 152 12.55 -2.35 14.29
N GLU A 153 13.41 -2.91 15.12
CA GLU A 153 13.39 -4.31 15.54
C GLU A 153 12.10 -4.70 16.28
N GLU A 154 11.42 -3.74 16.91
CA GLU A 154 10.15 -3.93 17.60
C GLU A 154 8.92 -3.65 16.72
N CYS A 155 9.11 -3.14 15.50
CA CYS A 155 8.02 -2.87 14.56
C CYS A 155 7.47 -4.15 13.92
N GLY A 156 8.15 -5.29 14.04
CA GLY A 156 7.68 -6.59 13.55
C GLY A 156 7.48 -6.63 12.02
N PHE A 157 8.32 -5.93 11.26
CA PHE A 157 8.18 -5.84 9.82
C PHE A 157 8.39 -7.19 9.13
N SER A 158 7.47 -7.54 8.22
CA SER A 158 7.63 -8.62 7.24
C SER A 158 6.86 -8.26 5.96
N TYR A 159 6.72 -9.18 5.01
CA TYR A 159 6.06 -8.89 3.73
C TYR A 159 4.61 -8.41 3.94
N ARG A 160 4.36 -7.14 3.62
CA ARG A 160 3.05 -6.48 3.78
C ARG A 160 2.48 -6.52 5.21
N HIS A 161 3.35 -6.57 6.21
CA HIS A 161 2.97 -6.76 7.61
C HIS A 161 3.87 -5.98 8.58
N SER A 162 3.30 -5.65 9.74
CA SER A 162 3.97 -5.02 10.88
C SER A 162 3.14 -5.26 12.15
N ARG A 163 3.73 -4.97 13.31
CA ARG A 163 3.05 -4.87 14.61
C ARG A 163 1.86 -3.92 14.60
N PHE A 164 1.90 -2.86 13.79
CA PHE A 164 0.80 -1.89 13.67
C PHE A 164 -0.40 -2.50 12.95
N LYS A 165 -0.16 -3.36 11.95
CA LYS A 165 -1.22 -4.11 11.25
C LYS A 165 -1.73 -5.31 12.06
N GLU A 166 -0.88 -5.91 12.88
CA GLU A 166 -1.27 -6.95 13.84
C GLU A 166 -2.15 -6.40 14.98
N HIS A 167 -1.92 -5.14 15.38
CA HIS A 167 -2.67 -4.47 16.43
C HIS A 167 -3.32 -3.16 15.92
N PRO A 168 -4.30 -3.27 15.01
CA PRO A 168 -4.87 -2.11 14.29
C PRO A 168 -5.54 -1.08 15.22
N ASP A 169 -5.99 -1.51 16.40
CA ASP A 169 -6.67 -0.64 17.36
C ASP A 169 -5.74 0.02 18.38
N ARG A 170 -4.43 -0.31 18.40
CA ARG A 170 -3.54 0.12 19.48
C ARG A 170 -2.75 1.38 19.15
N PHE A 171 -2.10 1.42 18.00
CA PHE A 171 -1.08 2.42 17.70
C PHE A 171 -1.56 3.40 16.64
N VAL A 172 -1.36 4.69 16.90
CA VAL A 172 -1.54 5.76 15.90
C VAL A 172 -0.18 6.34 15.58
N VAL A 173 0.32 6.10 14.37
CA VAL A 173 1.62 6.63 13.94
C VAL A 173 1.55 8.16 13.83
N LEU A 174 2.47 8.84 14.51
CA LEU A 174 2.59 10.30 14.53
C LEU A 174 3.76 10.77 13.69
N ARG A 175 4.91 10.09 13.78
CA ARG A 175 6.11 10.38 12.98
C ARG A 175 6.87 9.11 12.65
N VAL A 176 7.62 9.16 11.56
CA VAL A 176 8.51 8.07 11.13
C VAL A 176 9.90 8.63 10.91
N ARG A 177 10.92 7.98 11.48
CA ARG A 177 12.31 8.33 11.25
C ARG A 177 12.99 7.26 10.39
N PHE A 178 13.83 7.72 9.47
CA PHE A 178 14.59 6.89 8.55
C PHE A 178 16.08 7.26 8.65
N ALA A 179 16.95 6.26 8.49
CA ALA A 179 18.35 6.41 8.15
C ALA A 179 18.51 6.12 6.65
N LEU A 180 18.88 7.16 5.91
CA LEU A 180 19.20 7.07 4.49
C LEU A 180 20.71 6.87 4.31
N GLU A 181 21.13 6.65 3.07
CA GLU A 181 22.53 6.48 2.71
C GLU A 181 23.01 7.70 1.90
N ASP A 182 24.11 8.32 2.32
CA ASP A 182 24.87 9.21 1.44
C ASP A 182 25.80 8.35 0.57
N ALA A 183 25.32 8.04 -0.63
CA ALA A 183 26.05 7.25 -1.63
C ALA A 183 26.65 8.16 -2.73
N GLY A 184 26.91 9.43 -2.43
CA GLY A 184 27.46 10.38 -3.41
C GLY A 184 26.53 10.60 -4.61
N GLY A 185 25.21 10.62 -4.38
CA GLY A 185 24.19 10.78 -5.42
C GLY A 185 23.84 9.49 -6.18
N LEU A 186 24.43 8.35 -5.83
CA LEU A 186 24.04 7.03 -6.34
C LEU A 186 22.83 6.46 -5.58
N SER A 187 22.12 5.52 -6.19
CA SER A 187 21.02 4.77 -5.62
C SER A 187 21.52 3.73 -4.61
N ALA A 188 20.61 3.15 -3.84
CA ALA A 188 20.87 1.85 -3.21
C ALA A 188 21.03 0.77 -4.32
N PRO A 189 21.63 -0.39 -4.00
CA PRO A 189 21.77 -1.48 -4.96
C PRO A 189 20.42 -1.90 -5.53
N LEU A 190 20.31 -1.98 -6.86
CA LEU A 190 19.06 -2.33 -7.54
C LEU A 190 18.77 -3.82 -7.37
N LYS A 191 17.76 -4.15 -6.56
CA LYS A 191 17.40 -5.54 -6.27
C LYS A 191 16.36 -6.14 -7.22
N TYR A 192 15.62 -5.30 -7.95
CA TYR A 192 14.48 -5.75 -8.73
C TYR A 192 14.82 -5.92 -10.23
N PRO A 193 14.67 -7.13 -10.80
CA PRO A 193 15.13 -7.43 -12.16
C PRO A 193 14.50 -6.57 -13.27
N GLU A 194 13.25 -6.12 -13.10
CA GLU A 194 12.61 -5.24 -14.09
C GLU A 194 13.26 -3.86 -14.14
N THR A 195 13.61 -3.30 -12.98
CA THR A 195 14.29 -1.99 -12.89
C THR A 195 15.69 -2.07 -13.47
N ALA A 196 16.46 -3.10 -13.08
CA ALA A 196 17.82 -3.32 -13.59
C ALA A 196 17.82 -3.47 -15.13
N ARG A 197 16.90 -4.28 -15.67
CA ARG A 197 16.74 -4.45 -17.12
C ARG A 197 16.34 -3.15 -17.83
N ALA A 198 15.43 -2.36 -17.26
CA ALA A 198 15.02 -1.08 -17.84
C ALA A 198 16.18 -0.06 -17.91
N LEU A 199 17.16 -0.20 -17.01
CA LEU A 199 18.37 0.63 -16.95
C LEU A 199 19.55 0.05 -17.72
N GLY A 200 19.46 -1.19 -18.20
CA GLY A 200 20.57 -1.88 -18.86
C GLY A 200 21.74 -2.20 -17.92
N VAL A 201 21.44 -2.47 -16.65
CA VAL A 201 22.43 -2.79 -15.60
C VAL A 201 22.11 -4.13 -14.94
N GLU A 202 23.06 -4.67 -14.19
CA GLU A 202 22.89 -5.94 -13.47
C GLU A 202 22.23 -5.73 -12.10
N ALA A 203 21.63 -6.79 -11.56
CA ALA A 203 21.09 -6.75 -10.21
C ALA A 203 22.24 -6.55 -9.20
N GLY A 204 22.08 -5.59 -8.29
CA GLY A 204 23.10 -5.17 -7.33
C GLY A 204 23.88 -3.93 -7.76
N ASP A 205 23.80 -3.52 -9.02
CA ASP A 205 24.43 -2.28 -9.48
C ASP A 205 23.76 -1.05 -8.83
N ARG A 206 24.54 0.02 -8.72
CA ARG A 206 24.07 1.35 -8.33
C ARG A 206 24.10 2.28 -9.55
N VAL A 207 23.09 3.11 -9.68
CA VAL A 207 22.97 4.13 -10.73
C VAL A 207 22.75 5.49 -10.07
N PRO A 208 22.79 6.64 -10.78
CA PRO A 208 22.38 7.91 -10.16
C PRO A 208 20.97 7.80 -9.56
N ALA A 209 20.77 8.23 -8.31
CA ALA A 209 19.52 8.05 -7.57
C ALA A 209 18.31 8.67 -8.31
N ALA A 210 18.52 9.83 -8.94
CA ALA A 210 17.52 10.46 -9.79
C ALA A 210 17.12 9.58 -10.98
N VAL A 211 18.06 8.90 -11.62
CA VAL A 211 17.80 8.00 -12.76
C VAL A 211 17.04 6.75 -12.31
N ALA A 212 17.37 6.17 -11.14
CA ALA A 212 16.60 5.09 -10.55
C ALA A 212 15.15 5.51 -10.27
N ARG A 213 14.96 6.68 -9.63
CA ARG A 213 13.64 7.27 -9.35
C ARG A 213 12.82 7.44 -10.62
N GLU A 214 13.34 8.12 -11.64
CA GLU A 214 12.62 8.36 -12.89
C GLU A 214 12.24 7.06 -13.61
N THR A 215 13.15 6.09 -13.61
CA THR A 215 12.86 4.78 -14.20
C THR A 215 11.72 4.08 -13.46
N VAL A 216 11.74 4.09 -12.13
CA VAL A 216 10.67 3.49 -11.32
C VAL A 216 9.34 4.21 -11.54
N LEU A 217 9.34 5.54 -11.60
CA LEU A 217 8.14 6.31 -11.94
C LEU A 217 7.57 5.93 -13.30
N ALA A 218 8.42 5.81 -14.33
CA ALA A 218 8.00 5.40 -15.67
C ALA A 218 7.41 3.97 -15.67
N LEU A 219 8.07 3.01 -15.00
CA LEU A 219 7.57 1.64 -14.86
C LEU A 219 6.23 1.58 -14.14
N ARG A 220 6.03 2.42 -13.11
CA ARG A 220 4.76 2.51 -12.36
C ARG A 220 3.68 3.17 -13.19
N ALA A 221 3.97 4.26 -13.88
CA ALA A 221 3.02 4.96 -14.75
C ALA A 221 2.52 4.04 -15.88
N GLY A 222 3.42 3.24 -16.48
CA GLY A 222 3.06 2.20 -17.45
C GLY A 222 2.13 1.10 -16.90
N LYS A 223 1.98 1.00 -15.57
CA LYS A 223 1.09 0.07 -14.87
C LYS A 223 -0.11 0.74 -14.21
N GLY A 224 -0.32 2.05 -14.40
CA GLY A 224 -1.37 2.80 -13.71
C GLY A 224 -1.15 2.94 -12.19
N MET A 225 0.11 2.81 -11.74
CA MET A 225 0.49 2.78 -10.32
C MET A 225 1.06 4.13 -9.83
N VAL A 226 0.93 5.19 -10.62
CA VAL A 226 1.17 6.59 -10.22
C VAL A 226 -0.15 7.31 -10.37
N LEU A 227 -0.59 8.07 -9.36
CA LEU A 227 -1.87 8.76 -9.41
C LEU A 227 -1.89 9.80 -10.53
N ASP A 228 -2.92 9.73 -11.35
CA ASP A 228 -3.23 10.70 -12.40
C ASP A 228 -4.75 10.94 -12.38
N PRO A 229 -5.21 12.15 -11.99
CA PRO A 229 -6.63 12.44 -11.87
C PRO A 229 -7.43 12.23 -13.16
N GLU A 230 -6.80 12.33 -14.32
CA GLU A 230 -7.41 12.18 -15.65
C GLU A 230 -7.43 10.73 -16.14
N ASP A 231 -6.62 9.85 -15.53
CA ASP A 231 -6.55 8.44 -15.87
C ASP A 231 -7.27 7.56 -14.84
N HIS A 232 -8.43 7.02 -15.23
CA HIS A 232 -9.23 6.12 -14.40
C HIS A 232 -8.52 4.80 -14.08
N ASP A 233 -7.47 4.39 -14.81
CA ASP A 233 -6.66 3.24 -14.40
C ASP A 233 -5.93 3.48 -13.08
N THR A 234 -5.78 4.74 -12.65
CA THR A 234 -5.14 5.13 -11.39
C THR A 234 -6.14 5.33 -10.25
N TRP A 235 -7.45 5.29 -10.53
CA TRP A 235 -8.51 5.37 -9.53
C TRP A 235 -8.69 4.00 -8.86
N SER A 236 -7.65 3.61 -8.13
CA SER A 236 -7.48 2.30 -7.50
C SER A 236 -6.81 2.45 -6.13
N ALA A 237 -6.75 1.36 -5.36
CA ALA A 237 -5.83 1.24 -4.22
C ALA A 237 -4.52 0.54 -4.61
N GLY A 238 -4.10 0.63 -5.88
CA GLY A 238 -2.97 -0.11 -6.40
C GLY A 238 -3.30 -1.60 -6.56
N SER A 239 -2.40 -2.49 -6.12
CA SER A 239 -2.65 -3.92 -6.20
C SER A 239 -3.72 -4.32 -5.18
N PHE A 240 -4.85 -4.83 -5.66
CA PHE A 240 -5.98 -5.17 -4.81
C PHE A 240 -5.75 -6.47 -4.02
N PHE A 241 -4.99 -7.41 -4.58
CA PHE A 241 -4.68 -8.69 -3.94
C PHE A 241 -3.20 -8.82 -3.64
N THR A 242 -2.87 -9.32 -2.45
CA THR A 242 -1.49 -9.69 -2.12
C THR A 242 -1.05 -10.92 -2.89
N ASN A 243 0.26 -11.02 -3.16
CA ASN A 243 0.83 -12.25 -3.71
C ASN A 243 0.67 -13.42 -2.73
N PRO A 244 0.05 -14.56 -3.12
CA PRO A 244 -0.15 -15.69 -2.23
C PRO A 244 1.18 -16.29 -1.78
N ILE A 245 1.26 -16.65 -0.51
CA ILE A 245 2.35 -17.41 0.09
C ILE A 245 1.80 -18.80 0.41
N LEU A 246 2.45 -19.83 -0.13
CA LEU A 246 2.01 -21.21 -0.07
C LEU A 246 3.10 -22.05 0.58
N THR A 247 2.69 -23.07 1.33
CA THR A 247 3.59 -24.16 1.73
C THR A 247 4.05 -24.96 0.50
N GLU A 248 5.14 -25.73 0.64
CA GLU A 248 5.61 -26.60 -0.46
C GLU A 248 4.51 -27.54 -0.97
N GLY A 249 3.71 -28.11 -0.07
CA GLY A 249 2.61 -29.00 -0.42
C GLY A 249 1.49 -28.30 -1.20
N GLU A 250 1.06 -27.12 -0.75
CA GLU A 250 0.07 -26.31 -1.45
C GLU A 250 0.60 -25.86 -2.82
N TYR A 251 1.88 -25.48 -2.91
CA TYR A 251 2.50 -25.09 -4.17
C TYR A 251 2.55 -26.25 -5.17
N ALA A 252 2.84 -27.47 -4.74
CA ALA A 252 2.81 -28.65 -5.60
C ALA A 252 1.40 -28.94 -6.17
N VAL A 253 0.36 -28.82 -5.33
CA VAL A 253 -1.05 -28.96 -5.77
C VAL A 253 -1.41 -27.86 -6.77
N PHE A 254 -1.00 -26.62 -6.50
CA PHE A 254 -1.19 -25.49 -7.38
C PHE A 254 -0.53 -25.72 -8.76
N VAL A 255 0.74 -26.15 -8.81
CA VAL A 255 1.45 -26.44 -10.06
C VAL A 255 0.73 -27.51 -10.88
N ARG A 256 0.23 -28.57 -10.24
CA ARG A 256 -0.55 -29.60 -10.93
C ARG A 256 -1.80 -29.01 -11.60
N ARG A 257 -2.57 -28.18 -10.88
CA ARG A 257 -3.75 -27.50 -11.44
C ARG A 257 -3.40 -26.57 -12.60
N VAL A 258 -2.26 -25.87 -12.50
CA VAL A 258 -1.73 -25.05 -13.60
C VAL A 258 -1.46 -25.90 -14.82
N GLN A 259 -0.78 -27.03 -14.66
CA GLN A 259 -0.44 -27.93 -15.78
C GLN A 259 -1.68 -28.56 -16.40
N ASP A 260 -2.64 -29.00 -15.58
CA ASP A 260 -3.91 -29.56 -16.03
C ASP A 260 -4.71 -28.55 -16.87
N ARG A 261 -4.67 -27.26 -16.50
CA ARG A 261 -5.43 -26.19 -17.16
C ARG A 261 -4.71 -25.56 -18.36
N LEU A 262 -3.41 -25.32 -18.25
CA LEU A 262 -2.64 -24.49 -19.19
C LEU A 262 -1.64 -25.29 -20.04
N GLY A 263 -1.41 -26.56 -19.70
CA GLY A 263 -0.48 -27.46 -20.38
C GLY A 263 0.75 -27.82 -19.53
N PRO A 264 1.40 -28.97 -19.81
CA PRO A 264 2.43 -29.56 -18.95
C PRO A 264 3.69 -28.70 -18.81
N ASP A 265 4.01 -27.89 -19.81
CA ASP A 265 5.23 -27.07 -19.84
C ASP A 265 5.08 -25.70 -19.16
N VAL A 266 3.88 -25.38 -18.64
CA VAL A 266 3.62 -24.08 -18.00
C VAL A 266 4.07 -24.11 -16.54
N ALA A 267 5.09 -23.33 -16.22
CA ALA A 267 5.55 -23.11 -14.86
C ALA A 267 5.03 -21.77 -14.30
N PRO A 268 4.32 -21.76 -13.15
CA PRO A 268 3.95 -20.51 -12.50
C PRO A 268 5.17 -19.84 -11.82
N PRO A 269 5.15 -18.51 -11.62
CA PRO A 269 6.21 -17.83 -10.88
C PRO A 269 6.33 -18.34 -9.44
N ALA A 270 7.57 -18.61 -9.00
CA ALA A 270 7.90 -19.05 -7.65
C ALA A 270 9.02 -18.17 -7.10
N PHE A 271 8.82 -17.60 -5.92
CA PHE A 271 9.82 -16.81 -5.21
C PHE A 271 9.92 -17.32 -3.77
N PRO A 272 11.12 -17.56 -3.22
CA PRO A 272 11.28 -17.91 -1.82
C PRO A 272 10.66 -16.84 -0.90
N ALA A 273 9.95 -17.29 0.14
CA ALA A 273 9.30 -16.42 1.13
C ALA A 273 9.77 -16.66 2.58
N GLY A 274 10.83 -17.46 2.76
CA GLY A 274 11.32 -17.89 4.09
C GLY A 274 10.62 -19.16 4.59
N ASP A 275 11.24 -19.88 5.52
CA ASP A 275 10.66 -21.03 6.23
C ASP A 275 9.98 -22.11 5.36
N GLY A 276 10.56 -22.40 4.17
CA GLY A 276 9.99 -23.37 3.22
C GLY A 276 8.71 -22.89 2.51
N LEU A 277 8.37 -21.60 2.64
CA LEU A 277 7.24 -20.98 1.97
C LEU A 277 7.64 -20.44 0.59
N LEU A 278 6.70 -20.55 -0.34
CA LEU A 278 6.82 -20.09 -1.72
C LEU A 278 5.77 -19.04 -2.00
N LYS A 279 6.23 -17.84 -2.40
CA LYS A 279 5.37 -16.77 -2.89
C LYS A 279 5.18 -16.92 -4.40
N THR A 280 3.93 -16.88 -4.86
CA THR A 280 3.59 -16.84 -6.29
C THR A 280 2.97 -15.50 -6.69
N SER A 281 2.74 -15.27 -7.99
CA SER A 281 2.26 -13.98 -8.50
C SER A 281 0.73 -13.96 -8.61
N ALA A 282 0.08 -13.09 -7.83
CA ALA A 282 -1.37 -12.84 -7.95
C ALA A 282 -1.73 -12.31 -9.35
N ALA A 283 -0.91 -11.42 -9.92
CA ALA A 283 -1.12 -10.88 -11.27
C ALA A 283 -1.15 -11.98 -12.34
N TRP A 284 -0.25 -12.96 -12.22
CA TRP A 284 -0.18 -14.11 -13.13
C TRP A 284 -1.39 -15.02 -12.95
N LEU A 285 -1.79 -15.32 -11.70
CA LEU A 285 -2.97 -16.13 -11.41
C LEU A 285 -4.24 -15.52 -12.01
N ILE A 286 -4.46 -14.22 -11.80
CA ILE A 286 -5.62 -13.49 -12.29
C ILE A 286 -5.66 -13.52 -13.83
N ASP A 287 -4.55 -13.20 -14.48
CA ASP A 287 -4.43 -13.22 -15.95
C ASP A 287 -4.72 -14.62 -16.53
N ARG A 288 -4.11 -15.66 -15.95
CA ARG A 288 -4.27 -17.05 -16.41
C ARG A 288 -5.61 -17.69 -16.04
N ALA A 289 -6.34 -17.10 -15.09
CA ALA A 289 -7.73 -17.47 -14.81
C ALA A 289 -8.69 -16.90 -15.86
N GLY A 290 -8.26 -15.92 -16.67
CA GLY A 290 -9.05 -15.30 -17.74
C GLY A 290 -9.39 -13.83 -17.47
N PHE A 291 -8.98 -13.28 -16.33
CA PHE A 291 -9.24 -11.90 -15.93
C PHE A 291 -8.09 -11.00 -16.38
N THR A 292 -8.01 -10.76 -17.68
CA THR A 292 -6.91 -9.98 -18.28
C THR A 292 -7.08 -8.47 -18.06
N LYS A 293 -6.08 -7.68 -18.46
CA LYS A 293 -6.15 -6.21 -18.37
C LYS A 293 -7.40 -5.67 -19.09
N GLY A 294 -8.12 -4.77 -18.44
CA GLY A 294 -9.38 -4.23 -18.97
C GLY A 294 -10.61 -5.11 -18.78
N TYR A 295 -10.50 -6.26 -18.10
CA TYR A 295 -11.64 -7.15 -17.83
C TYR A 295 -12.78 -6.44 -17.09
N GLY A 296 -14.01 -6.77 -17.47
CA GLY A 296 -15.25 -6.21 -16.96
C GLY A 296 -15.87 -5.16 -17.89
N SER A 297 -17.20 -5.09 -17.91
CA SER A 297 -17.97 -4.09 -18.67
C SER A 297 -18.68 -3.07 -17.78
N GLY A 298 -18.74 -3.31 -16.47
CA GLY A 298 -19.40 -2.46 -15.48
C GLY A 298 -18.61 -1.19 -15.12
N PRO A 299 -19.09 -0.46 -14.10
CA PRO A 299 -18.47 0.78 -13.64
C PRO A 299 -17.20 0.54 -12.82
N ALA A 300 -16.99 -0.67 -12.28
CA ALA A 300 -15.70 -1.15 -11.78
C ALA A 300 -15.08 -2.15 -12.76
N ARG A 301 -13.77 -2.05 -13.02
CA ARG A 301 -13.05 -2.93 -13.97
C ARG A 301 -11.62 -3.20 -13.53
N ILE A 302 -11.02 -4.26 -14.08
CA ILE A 302 -9.57 -4.42 -14.03
C ILE A 302 -8.92 -3.32 -14.89
N SER A 303 -7.88 -2.67 -14.37
CA SER A 303 -7.09 -1.66 -15.08
C SER A 303 -6.65 -2.15 -16.45
N THR A 304 -6.64 -1.26 -17.45
CA THR A 304 -6.13 -1.59 -18.78
C THR A 304 -4.60 -1.72 -18.80
N LYS A 305 -3.93 -1.28 -17.74
CA LYS A 305 -2.47 -1.28 -17.60
C LYS A 305 -1.95 -2.42 -16.72
N HIS A 306 -2.68 -2.83 -15.70
CA HIS A 306 -2.22 -3.88 -14.76
C HIS A 306 -3.35 -4.73 -14.15
N THR A 307 -3.24 -6.05 -14.28
CA THR A 307 -4.25 -7.03 -13.79
C THR A 307 -4.55 -7.01 -12.30
N LEU A 308 -3.64 -6.50 -11.46
CA LEU A 308 -3.88 -6.42 -10.01
C LEU A 308 -4.67 -5.18 -9.59
N ALA A 309 -4.78 -4.16 -10.44
CA ALA A 309 -5.50 -2.95 -10.11
C ALA A 309 -6.96 -3.09 -10.49
N LEU A 310 -7.84 -3.15 -9.49
CA LEU A 310 -9.26 -2.89 -9.68
C LEU A 310 -9.48 -1.38 -9.69
N THR A 311 -10.33 -0.89 -10.59
CA THR A 311 -10.44 0.54 -10.90
C THR A 311 -11.88 1.01 -10.91
N ASN A 312 -12.12 2.18 -10.34
CA ASN A 312 -13.36 2.92 -10.53
C ASN A 312 -13.32 3.63 -11.89
N ARG A 313 -14.28 3.33 -12.77
CA ARG A 313 -14.37 3.96 -14.11
C ARG A 313 -15.13 5.28 -14.11
N GLY A 314 -15.40 5.85 -12.95
CA GLY A 314 -15.98 7.19 -12.75
C GLY A 314 -17.24 7.18 -11.90
N ALA A 315 -18.05 6.14 -12.03
CA ALA A 315 -19.37 6.02 -11.41
C ALA A 315 -19.58 4.69 -10.66
N ALA A 316 -18.48 3.99 -10.30
CA ALA A 316 -18.60 2.78 -9.49
C ALA A 316 -19.17 3.10 -8.11
N THR A 317 -19.89 2.14 -7.56
CA THR A 317 -20.11 2.02 -6.11
C THR A 317 -19.02 1.12 -5.51
N THR A 318 -18.90 1.14 -4.18
CA THR A 318 -18.04 0.16 -3.49
C THR A 318 -18.54 -1.26 -3.70
N GLU A 319 -19.85 -1.50 -3.78
CA GLU A 319 -20.37 -2.83 -4.09
C GLU A 319 -19.99 -3.29 -5.50
N ASP A 320 -19.98 -2.43 -6.52
CA ASP A 320 -19.50 -2.80 -7.87
C ASP A 320 -18.05 -3.28 -7.83
N LEU A 321 -17.20 -2.59 -7.06
CA LEU A 321 -15.80 -2.96 -6.87
C LEU A 321 -15.67 -4.31 -6.16
N LEU A 322 -16.43 -4.52 -5.08
CA LEU A 322 -16.41 -5.76 -4.30
C LEU A 322 -16.97 -6.94 -5.08
N ALA A 323 -18.01 -6.75 -5.89
CA ALA A 323 -18.55 -7.78 -6.77
C ALA A 323 -17.49 -8.27 -7.76
N LEU A 324 -16.77 -7.35 -8.41
CA LEU A 324 -15.64 -7.68 -9.28
C LEU A 324 -14.52 -8.39 -8.51
N ALA A 325 -14.19 -7.93 -7.30
CA ALA A 325 -13.17 -8.57 -6.47
C ALA A 325 -13.55 -10.02 -6.10
N ARG A 326 -14.82 -10.28 -5.73
CA ARG A 326 -15.33 -11.63 -5.44
C ARG A 326 -15.22 -12.51 -6.68
N GLU A 327 -15.66 -12.00 -7.83
CA GLU A 327 -15.58 -12.72 -9.12
C GLU A 327 -14.14 -13.15 -9.45
N VAL A 328 -13.18 -12.23 -9.33
CA VAL A 328 -11.76 -12.51 -9.58
C VAL A 328 -11.21 -13.52 -8.58
N ARG A 329 -11.47 -13.33 -7.28
CA ARG A 329 -11.01 -14.24 -6.21
C ARG A 329 -11.55 -15.65 -6.42
N ASP A 330 -12.85 -15.77 -6.64
CA ASP A 330 -13.54 -17.06 -6.74
C ASP A 330 -13.15 -17.76 -8.05
N GLY A 331 -12.97 -17.02 -9.14
CA GLY A 331 -12.47 -17.56 -10.41
C GLY A 331 -11.03 -18.05 -10.34
N VAL A 332 -10.13 -17.34 -9.63
CA VAL A 332 -8.76 -17.82 -9.37
C VAL A 332 -8.76 -19.06 -8.49
N HIS A 333 -9.60 -19.10 -7.45
CA HIS A 333 -9.76 -20.28 -6.61
C HIS A 333 -10.27 -21.48 -7.42
N ALA A 334 -11.28 -21.29 -8.26
CA ALA A 334 -11.80 -22.35 -9.13
C ALA A 334 -10.73 -22.86 -10.12
N ALA A 335 -9.96 -21.95 -10.73
CA ALA A 335 -8.94 -22.31 -11.71
C ALA A 335 -7.72 -23.02 -11.08
N PHE A 336 -7.25 -22.56 -9.93
CA PHE A 336 -5.93 -22.92 -9.41
C PHE A 336 -5.92 -23.42 -7.97
N GLY A 337 -7.06 -23.42 -7.27
CA GLY A 337 -7.15 -23.81 -5.86
C GLY A 337 -6.50 -22.82 -4.89
N VAL A 338 -6.11 -21.63 -5.36
CA VAL A 338 -5.46 -20.59 -4.57
C VAL A 338 -6.48 -19.50 -4.26
N THR A 339 -6.70 -19.20 -2.99
CA THR A 339 -7.60 -18.11 -2.56
C THR A 339 -6.80 -16.81 -2.43
N LEU A 340 -7.20 -15.79 -3.19
CA LEU A 340 -6.59 -14.46 -3.09
C LEU A 340 -7.10 -13.71 -1.86
N VAL A 341 -6.21 -12.93 -1.24
CA VAL A 341 -6.50 -12.09 -0.06
C VAL A 341 -6.35 -10.62 -0.47
N ASN A 342 -7.31 -9.78 -0.10
CA ASN A 342 -7.25 -8.35 -0.39
C ASN A 342 -6.15 -7.64 0.42
N GLU A 343 -5.43 -6.72 -0.22
CA GLU A 343 -4.45 -5.83 0.40
C GLU A 343 -5.10 -4.56 1.01
N PRO A 344 -6.10 -3.93 0.35
CA PRO A 344 -6.77 -2.76 0.92
C PRO A 344 -7.57 -3.08 2.18
N VAL A 345 -7.58 -2.13 3.12
CA VAL A 345 -8.39 -2.20 4.34
C VAL A 345 -9.84 -1.90 3.98
N THR A 346 -10.74 -2.82 4.33
CA THR A 346 -12.18 -2.66 4.13
C THR A 346 -12.83 -2.01 5.34
N VAL A 347 -13.68 -1.01 5.11
CA VAL A 347 -14.38 -0.25 6.15
C VAL A 347 -15.88 -0.37 5.95
N GLY A 348 -16.59 -0.95 6.93
CA GLY A 348 -18.03 -1.16 6.85
C GLY A 348 -18.47 -2.20 5.80
N VAL A 349 -17.51 -2.92 5.21
CA VAL A 349 -17.70 -3.95 4.17
C VAL A 349 -16.65 -5.06 4.35
N SER A 350 -16.85 -6.19 3.66
CA SER A 350 -15.92 -7.31 3.62
C SER A 350 -15.90 -7.95 2.23
N LEU A 351 -14.82 -8.66 1.92
CA LEU A 351 -14.68 -9.47 0.71
C LEU A 351 -14.92 -10.94 1.00
#